data_AF-A0A6A6LKU9-F1
#
_entry.id   AF-A0A6A6LKU9-F1
#
_cell.length_a   1.000
_cell.length_b   1.000
_cell.length_c   1.000
_cell.angle_alpha   90.00
_cell.angle_beta   90.00
_cell.angle_gamma   90.00
#
_symmetry.space_group_name_H-M   'P 1'
#
loop_
_entity.id
_entity.type
_entity.pdbx_description
1 polymer ?
#
loop_
_entity_poly.entity_id
_entity_poly.type
_entity_poly.pdbx_seq_one_letter_code
_entity_poly.pdbx_strand_id
1 'polypeptide(L)'
;MCTIWWLLFFLYHCFPATLPGLQVPESPGTRLKREGLTAQHPVVLVPGFITGGLELWEGKPCAEGLFRKRLWGGSFSEMLKSEIVFHFRLNIIFDGNYINFLMLATLLDHLILHNETGLDPPGVRVRAVQGLAAADYFAPGYFVWALLIENLAQIGYEEKNLFMAAYDWRLSFQNTEPSLTFNMYSKYGVFWKADEV
;
A
#
# COMPACT_ATOMS: atom_id res chain seq x y z
N MET A 1 -25.74 27.78 -19.28
CA MET A 1 -24.72 27.19 -18.39
C MET A 1 -25.07 25.79 -17.90
N CYS A 2 -26.31 25.50 -17.46
CA CYS A 2 -26.69 24.16 -16.99
C CYS A 2 -26.74 23.08 -18.08
N THR A 3 -27.31 23.36 -19.27
CA THR A 3 -27.46 22.37 -20.34
C THR A 3 -26.15 22.01 -21.03
N ILE A 4 -25.19 22.94 -21.10
CA ILE A 4 -23.85 22.71 -21.68
C ILE A 4 -23.09 21.69 -20.83
N TRP A 5 -23.20 21.75 -19.50
CA TRP A 5 -22.52 20.81 -18.61
C TRP A 5 -23.07 19.39 -18.74
N TRP A 6 -24.40 19.24 -18.81
CA TRP A 6 -25.05 17.96 -19.08
C TRP A 6 -24.71 17.41 -20.47
N LEU A 7 -24.61 18.28 -21.46
CA LEU A 7 -24.29 17.88 -22.84
C LEU A 7 -22.81 17.50 -22.97
N LEU A 8 -21.88 18.22 -22.31
CA LEU A 8 -20.47 17.83 -22.24
C LEU A 8 -20.26 16.53 -21.47
N PHE A 9 -20.98 16.32 -20.36
CA PHE A 9 -20.93 15.08 -19.59
C PHE A 9 -21.48 13.90 -20.40
N PHE A 10 -22.61 14.09 -21.07
CA PHE A 10 -23.17 13.11 -22.00
C PHE A 10 -22.20 12.81 -23.16
N LEU A 11 -21.63 13.83 -23.80
CA LEU A 11 -20.64 13.66 -24.86
C LEU A 11 -19.38 12.94 -24.37
N TYR A 12 -18.91 13.22 -23.15
CA TYR A 12 -17.78 12.52 -22.52
C TYR A 12 -18.10 11.02 -22.30
N HIS A 13 -19.31 10.70 -21.84
CA HIS A 13 -19.76 9.31 -21.67
C HIS A 13 -20.11 8.60 -22.98
N CYS A 14 -20.45 9.34 -24.04
CA CYS A 14 -20.69 8.81 -25.38
C CYS A 14 -19.42 8.76 -26.24
N PHE A 15 -18.33 9.37 -25.79
CA PHE A 15 -17.06 9.28 -26.48
C PHE A 15 -16.49 7.87 -26.24
N PRO A 16 -16.30 7.06 -27.29
CA PRO A 16 -15.61 5.79 -27.11
C PRO A 16 -14.20 6.10 -26.58
N ALA A 17 -13.79 5.41 -25.51
CA ALA A 17 -12.45 5.54 -24.93
C ALA A 17 -11.33 5.28 -25.96
N THR A 18 -11.67 4.61 -27.06
CA THR A 18 -10.82 4.37 -28.22
C THR A 18 -11.22 5.29 -29.38
N LEU A 19 -10.55 6.43 -29.49
CA LEU A 19 -10.55 7.25 -30.70
C LEU A 19 -9.98 6.43 -31.87
N PRO A 20 -10.64 6.40 -33.04
CA PRO A 20 -10.05 5.83 -34.25
C PRO A 20 -8.71 6.55 -34.56
N GLY A 21 -7.59 5.84 -34.42
CA GLY A 21 -6.24 6.39 -34.62
C GLY A 21 -5.42 6.63 -33.35
N LEU A 22 -6.02 6.62 -32.16
CA LEU A 22 -5.29 6.61 -30.90
C LEU A 22 -5.05 5.15 -30.48
N GLN A 23 -3.97 4.55 -30.97
CA GLN A 23 -3.57 3.21 -30.54
C GLN A 23 -3.06 3.28 -29.10
N VAL A 24 -3.78 2.65 -28.17
CA VAL A 24 -3.25 2.42 -26.81
C VAL A 24 -2.01 1.54 -26.96
N PRO A 25 -0.84 1.95 -26.43
CA PRO A 25 0.36 1.13 -26.49
C PRO A 25 0.08 -0.24 -25.88
N GLU A 26 0.49 -1.30 -26.59
CA GLU A 26 0.36 -2.65 -26.07
C GLU A 26 1.17 -2.81 -24.77
N SER A 27 0.57 -3.41 -23.75
CA SER A 27 1.28 -3.67 -22.49
C SER A 27 2.33 -4.78 -22.66
N PRO A 28 3.49 -4.68 -21.98
CA PRO A 28 4.52 -5.71 -22.06
C PRO A 28 4.02 -7.15 -21.82
N GLY A 29 3.13 -7.35 -20.86
CA GLY A 29 2.54 -8.66 -20.54
C GLY A 29 1.69 -9.22 -21.67
N THR A 30 0.93 -8.38 -22.37
CA THR A 30 0.17 -8.81 -23.57
C THR A 30 1.11 -9.24 -24.69
N ARG A 31 2.21 -8.48 -24.89
CA ARG A 31 3.24 -8.83 -25.88
C ARG A 31 3.91 -10.16 -25.54
N LEU A 32 4.35 -10.35 -24.30
CA LEU A 32 4.99 -11.59 -23.84
C LEU A 32 4.05 -12.80 -23.92
N LYS A 33 2.77 -12.62 -23.60
CA LYS A 33 1.76 -13.67 -23.77
C LYS A 33 1.60 -14.07 -25.23
N ARG A 34 1.60 -13.10 -26.16
CA ARG A 34 1.55 -13.37 -27.61
C ARG A 34 2.78 -14.13 -28.10
N GLU A 35 3.94 -13.82 -27.54
CA GLU A 35 5.19 -14.55 -27.78
C GLU A 35 5.19 -15.96 -27.16
N GLY A 36 4.13 -16.34 -26.43
CA GLY A 36 3.97 -17.67 -25.85
C GLY A 36 4.70 -17.87 -24.52
N LEU A 37 5.16 -16.79 -23.88
CA LEU A 37 5.80 -16.89 -22.57
C LEU A 37 4.79 -17.24 -21.47
N THR A 38 5.26 -18.05 -20.53
CA THR A 38 4.51 -18.50 -19.36
C THR A 38 5.39 -18.40 -18.10
N ALA A 39 4.75 -18.32 -16.94
CA ALA A 39 5.45 -18.31 -15.65
C ALA A 39 6.20 -19.63 -15.42
N GLN A 40 7.52 -19.55 -15.22
CA GLN A 40 8.38 -20.73 -15.01
C GLN A 40 8.89 -20.84 -13.57
N HIS A 41 9.27 -19.71 -12.97
CA HIS A 41 9.88 -19.65 -11.64
C HIS A 41 9.06 -18.74 -10.74
N PRO A 42 8.96 -19.03 -9.43
CA PRO A 42 8.32 -18.13 -8.50
C PRO A 42 9.09 -16.80 -8.43
N VAL A 43 8.36 -15.69 -8.36
CA VAL A 43 8.91 -14.34 -8.25
C VAL A 43 8.62 -13.80 -6.85
N VAL A 44 9.66 -13.29 -6.20
CA VAL A 44 9.55 -12.56 -4.92
C VAL A 44 9.85 -11.09 -5.18
N LEU A 45 8.85 -10.25 -4.95
CA LEU A 45 8.96 -8.79 -4.97
C LEU A 45 9.31 -8.32 -3.56
N VAL A 46 10.35 -7.49 -3.47
CA VAL A 46 10.76 -6.84 -2.22
C VAL A 46 10.57 -5.34 -2.41
N PRO A 47 9.61 -4.70 -1.71
CA PRO A 47 9.41 -3.26 -1.83
C PRO A 47 10.59 -2.50 -1.21
N GLY A 48 10.85 -1.28 -1.68
CA GLY A 48 11.90 -0.43 -1.10
C GLY A 48 11.42 0.38 0.10
N PHE A 49 12.30 1.24 0.62
CA PHE A 49 12.00 2.21 1.68
C PHE A 49 10.72 2.99 1.36
N ILE A 50 9.85 3.20 2.36
CA ILE A 50 8.55 3.90 2.31
C ILE A 50 7.50 3.36 1.32
N THR A 51 7.82 2.35 0.51
CA THR A 51 6.91 1.85 -0.55
C THR A 51 6.05 0.66 -0.15
N GLY A 52 6.26 0.12 1.06
CA GLY A 52 5.39 -0.89 1.67
C GLY A 52 4.39 -0.25 2.64
N GLY A 53 3.12 -0.65 2.55
CA GLY A 53 2.08 -0.22 3.47
C GLY A 53 2.31 -0.74 4.90
N LEU A 54 1.97 0.09 5.89
CA LEU A 54 2.03 -0.27 7.31
C LEU A 54 0.63 -0.18 7.92
N GLU A 55 0.25 -1.19 8.69
CA GLU A 55 -1.04 -1.29 9.38
C GLU A 55 -0.89 -1.31 10.91
N LEU A 56 -1.87 -0.74 11.60
CA LEU A 56 -1.91 -0.68 13.05
C LEU A 56 -2.47 -1.96 13.65
N TRP A 57 -1.79 -2.53 14.64
CA TRP A 57 -2.23 -3.69 15.42
C TRP A 57 -2.58 -3.35 16.87
N GLU A 58 -1.95 -2.31 17.41
CA GLU A 58 -2.21 -1.78 18.76
C GLU A 58 -1.86 -0.31 18.74
N GLY A 59 -2.70 0.54 19.34
CA GLY A 59 -2.49 1.98 19.32
C GLY A 59 -3.02 2.67 20.57
N LYS A 60 -2.58 3.91 20.75
CA LYS A 60 -3.02 4.84 21.79
C LYS A 60 -4.48 5.27 21.54
N PRO A 61 -5.16 5.90 22.50
CA PRO A 61 -6.56 6.34 22.33
C PRO A 61 -6.82 7.20 21.07
N CYS A 62 -5.84 7.98 20.61
CA CYS A 62 -5.95 8.75 19.37
C CYS A 62 -6.07 7.93 18.08
N ALA A 63 -5.77 6.63 18.13
CA ALA A 63 -5.95 5.69 17.03
C ALA A 63 -7.02 4.61 17.32
N GLU A 64 -7.90 4.86 18.30
CA GLU A 64 -9.01 3.96 18.59
C GLU A 64 -9.89 3.74 17.33
N GLY A 65 -10.25 2.48 17.07
CA GLY A 65 -10.98 2.08 15.87
C GLY A 65 -10.13 1.84 14.60
N LEU A 66 -8.81 2.08 14.65
CA LEU A 66 -7.91 1.88 13.51
C LEU A 66 -7.23 0.50 13.46
N PHE A 67 -7.72 -0.50 14.20
CA PHE A 67 -7.18 -1.86 14.16
C PHE A 67 -7.19 -2.45 12.74
N ARG A 68 -6.04 -2.92 12.28
CA ARG A 68 -5.75 -3.44 10.93
C ARG A 68 -6.11 -2.48 9.80
N LYS A 69 -6.04 -1.17 10.08
CA LYS A 69 -6.12 -0.12 9.06
C LYS A 69 -4.73 0.37 8.72
N ARG A 70 -4.55 0.78 7.46
CA ARG A 70 -3.26 1.26 6.97
C ARG A 70 -3.02 2.66 7.51
N LEU A 71 -1.98 2.79 8.33
CA LEU A 71 -1.45 4.09 8.75
C LEU A 71 -0.58 4.70 7.66
N TRP A 72 0.12 3.85 6.89
CA TRP A 72 0.97 4.25 5.77
C TRP A 72 0.53 3.49 4.52
N GLY A 73 0.33 4.21 3.41
CA GLY A 73 -0.17 3.61 2.17
C GLY A 73 -1.66 3.22 2.23
N GLY A 74 -2.46 4.01 2.96
CA GLY A 74 -3.92 3.90 3.06
C GLY A 74 -4.64 5.08 2.42
N SER A 75 -5.97 4.98 2.29
CA SER A 75 -6.78 6.13 1.91
C SER A 75 -6.89 7.12 3.09
N PHE A 76 -6.86 8.42 2.81
CA PHE A 76 -7.14 9.48 3.79
C PHE A 76 -8.43 9.22 4.59
N SER A 77 -9.43 8.61 3.94
CA SER A 77 -10.70 8.24 4.56
C SER A 77 -10.58 7.20 5.69
N GLU A 78 -9.51 6.40 5.72
CA GLU A 78 -9.31 5.40 6.78
C GLU A 78 -8.85 6.05 8.08
N MET A 79 -7.98 7.05 8.03
CA MET A 79 -7.53 7.77 9.23
C MET A 79 -8.63 8.65 9.85
N LEU A 80 -9.55 9.16 9.03
CA LEU A 80 -10.72 9.92 9.50
C LEU A 80 -11.72 9.09 10.34
N LYS A 81 -11.58 7.76 10.35
CA LYS A 81 -12.45 6.86 11.13
C LYS A 81 -12.05 6.76 12.60
N SER A 82 -10.94 7.37 13.00
CA SER A 82 -10.57 7.41 14.42
C SER A 82 -11.63 8.17 15.24
N GLU A 83 -12.07 7.57 16.34
CA GLU A 83 -13.12 8.10 17.23
C GLU A 83 -12.79 9.53 17.72
N ILE A 84 -11.50 9.84 17.96
CA ILE A 84 -11.06 11.18 18.40
C ILE A 84 -11.26 12.24 17.30
N VAL A 85 -11.01 11.93 16.03
CA VAL A 85 -11.31 12.84 14.92
C VAL A 85 -12.82 13.09 14.81
N PHE A 86 -13.62 12.06 15.10
CA PHE A 86 -15.08 12.15 15.07
C PHE A 86 -15.67 12.95 16.26
N HIS A 87 -15.08 12.82 17.46
CA HIS A 87 -15.53 13.55 18.65
C HIS A 87 -15.23 15.05 18.56
N PHE A 88 -14.09 15.43 17.96
CA PHE A 88 -13.79 16.83 17.65
C PHE A 88 -14.70 17.42 16.55
N ARG A 89 -15.28 16.57 15.69
CA ARG A 89 -16.23 16.96 14.62
C ARG A 89 -17.55 17.54 15.16
N LEU A 90 -17.89 17.28 16.42
CA LEU A 90 -19.15 17.76 17.02
C LEU A 90 -19.05 19.15 17.66
N ASN A 91 -17.85 19.67 17.92
CA ASN A 91 -17.68 20.95 18.64
C ASN A 91 -16.84 22.02 17.93
N ILE A 92 -16.17 21.73 16.79
CA ILE A 92 -15.38 22.74 16.08
C ILE A 92 -15.74 22.77 14.60
N ILE A 93 -16.18 23.95 14.18
CA ILE A 93 -16.44 24.37 12.80
C ILE A 93 -15.19 24.11 11.96
N PHE A 94 -15.35 23.30 10.90
CA PHE A 94 -14.61 23.19 9.62
C PHE A 94 -13.31 23.97 9.37
N ASP A 95 -12.35 24.05 10.31
CA ASP A 95 -11.00 24.50 9.98
C ASP A 95 -10.17 23.30 9.52
N GLY A 96 -10.15 23.06 8.20
CA GLY A 96 -9.49 21.91 7.57
C GLY A 96 -8.01 21.77 7.94
N ASN A 97 -7.36 22.85 8.39
CA ASN A 97 -5.99 22.84 8.89
C ASN A 97 -5.84 22.03 10.19
N TYR A 98 -6.85 22.05 11.07
CA TYR A 98 -6.77 21.39 12.37
C TYR A 98 -6.91 19.86 12.25
N ILE A 99 -7.79 19.40 11.34
CA ILE A 99 -7.96 17.96 11.06
C ILE A 99 -6.67 17.37 10.49
N ASN A 100 -6.03 18.08 9.56
CA ASN A 100 -4.74 17.66 8.99
C ASN A 100 -3.63 17.60 10.06
N PHE A 101 -3.61 18.56 10.99
CA PHE A 101 -2.66 18.57 12.10
C PHE A 101 -2.88 17.41 13.07
N LEU A 102 -4.12 17.16 13.50
CA LEU A 102 -4.43 16.06 14.42
C LEU A 102 -4.12 14.69 13.79
N MET A 103 -4.44 14.52 12.51
CA MET A 103 -4.11 13.31 11.77
C MET A 103 -2.61 13.08 11.68
N LEU A 104 -1.83 14.12 11.37
CA LEU A 104 -0.37 14.05 11.34
C LEU A 104 0.20 13.71 12.72
N ALA A 105 -0.33 14.31 13.79
CA ALA A 105 0.10 14.00 15.15
C ALA A 105 -0.15 12.53 15.51
N THR A 106 -1.35 12.01 15.25
CA THR A 106 -1.67 10.58 15.46
C THR A 106 -0.75 9.69 14.64
N LEU A 107 -0.46 10.03 13.38
CA LEU A 107 0.44 9.25 12.54
C LEU A 107 1.86 9.21 13.11
N LEU A 108 2.41 10.37 13.48
CA LEU A 108 3.75 10.48 14.05
C LEU A 108 3.87 9.71 15.37
N ASP A 109 2.87 9.82 16.24
CA ASP A 109 2.84 9.14 17.55
C ASP A 109 2.86 7.61 17.45
N HIS A 110 2.46 7.05 16.31
CA HIS A 110 2.43 5.61 16.06
C HIS A 110 3.53 5.13 15.09
N LEU A 111 4.06 6.01 14.24
CA LEU A 111 5.16 5.66 13.33
C LEU A 111 6.54 5.84 13.97
N ILE A 112 6.69 6.68 14.99
CA ILE A 112 7.95 6.88 15.69
C ILE A 112 8.43 5.59 16.37
N LEU A 113 9.73 5.32 16.29
CA LEU A 113 10.37 4.20 16.97
C LEU A 113 10.96 4.65 18.30
N HIS A 114 11.08 3.69 19.22
CA HIS A 114 11.75 3.89 20.50
C HIS A 114 13.24 4.15 20.28
N ASN A 115 13.75 5.25 20.84
CA ASN A 115 15.09 5.76 20.56
C ASN A 115 16.22 4.77 20.88
N GLU A 116 16.07 3.94 21.91
CA GLU A 116 17.12 3.02 22.34
C GLU A 116 17.02 1.63 21.69
N THR A 117 15.81 1.13 21.47
CA THR A 117 15.58 -0.24 21.00
C THR A 117 15.37 -0.33 19.50
N GLY A 118 14.97 0.78 18.86
CA GLY A 118 14.58 0.80 17.45
C GLY A 118 13.34 -0.05 17.15
N LEU A 119 12.49 -0.29 18.15
CA LEU A 119 11.23 -1.03 18.05
C LEU A 119 10.04 -0.10 18.30
N ASP A 120 8.82 -0.61 18.09
CA ASP A 120 7.61 0.14 18.44
C ASP A 120 7.61 0.53 19.93
N PRO A 121 7.17 1.76 20.28
CA PRO A 121 7.05 2.17 21.67
C PRO A 121 5.94 1.39 22.41
N PRO A 122 5.97 1.32 23.75
CA PRO A 122 4.93 0.63 24.53
C PRO A 122 3.51 1.14 24.20
N GLY A 123 2.57 0.21 24.03
CA GLY A 123 1.17 0.51 23.66
C GLY A 123 0.96 0.87 22.19
N VAL A 124 1.99 0.70 21.35
CA VAL A 124 1.91 0.82 19.89
C VAL A 124 2.46 -0.45 19.26
N ARG A 125 1.79 -0.92 18.21
CA ARG A 125 2.25 -2.04 17.40
C ARG A 125 1.88 -1.81 15.97
N VAL A 126 2.87 -1.68 15.10
CA VAL A 126 2.68 -1.44 13.68
C VAL A 126 3.35 -2.55 12.90
N ARG A 127 2.69 -3.08 11.87
CA ARG A 127 3.21 -4.20 11.09
C ARG A 127 3.09 -3.91 9.60
N ALA A 128 3.99 -4.52 8.82
CA ALA A 128 3.88 -4.47 7.38
C ALA A 128 2.59 -5.16 6.92
N VAL A 129 1.89 -4.52 5.99
CA VAL A 129 0.77 -5.12 5.28
C VAL A 129 1.27 -6.38 4.56
N GLN A 130 0.44 -7.42 4.53
CA GLN A 130 0.79 -8.70 3.93
C GLN A 130 0.27 -8.83 2.50
N GLY A 131 0.96 -9.64 1.69
CA GLY A 131 0.54 -9.99 0.33
C GLY A 131 0.80 -8.88 -0.70
N LEU A 132 0.34 -9.10 -1.94
CA LEU A 132 0.56 -8.17 -3.06
C LEU A 132 0.00 -6.77 -2.78
N ALA A 133 -1.09 -6.72 -2.02
CA ALA A 133 -1.74 -5.49 -1.57
C ALA A 133 -0.80 -4.55 -0.79
N ALA A 134 0.29 -5.07 -0.23
CA ALA A 134 1.22 -4.28 0.56
C ALA A 134 1.93 -3.18 -0.26
N ALA A 135 2.11 -3.38 -1.58
CA ALA A 135 2.82 -2.43 -2.43
C ALA A 135 2.32 -2.40 -3.88
N ASP A 136 1.12 -2.88 -4.19
CA ASP A 136 0.52 -2.73 -5.52
C ASP A 136 0.08 -1.27 -5.77
N TYR A 137 -0.98 -0.84 -5.09
CA TYR A 137 -1.51 0.51 -5.02
C TYR A 137 -1.26 1.05 -3.62
N PHE A 138 -0.29 1.95 -3.52
CA PHE A 138 0.08 2.56 -2.25
C PHE A 138 -0.96 3.60 -1.80
N ALA A 139 -1.51 4.36 -2.73
CA ALA A 139 -2.62 5.29 -2.47
C ALA A 139 -3.46 5.44 -3.74
N PRO A 140 -4.70 5.98 -3.67
CA PRO A 140 -5.47 6.28 -4.87
C PRO A 140 -4.66 7.11 -5.86
N GLY A 141 -4.45 6.59 -7.08
CA GLY A 141 -3.66 7.23 -8.12
C GLY A 141 -2.13 7.03 -8.01
N TYR A 142 -1.63 6.33 -6.98
CA TYR A 142 -0.22 6.03 -6.82
C TYR A 142 0.04 4.52 -6.82
N PHE A 143 0.43 4.02 -8.00
CA PHE A 143 0.77 2.62 -8.26
C PHE A 143 2.28 2.42 -8.12
N VAL A 144 2.70 1.54 -7.20
CA VAL A 144 4.12 1.21 -7.03
C VAL A 144 4.44 -0.02 -7.87
N TRP A 145 3.82 -1.17 -7.55
CA TRP A 145 4.03 -2.42 -8.29
C TRP A 145 2.81 -2.88 -9.10
N ALA A 146 1.67 -2.21 -9.00
CA ALA A 146 0.42 -2.67 -9.63
C ALA A 146 0.57 -2.96 -11.14
N LEU A 147 1.22 -2.06 -11.89
CA LEU A 147 1.43 -2.26 -13.33
C LEU A 147 2.35 -3.46 -13.62
N LEU A 148 3.39 -3.69 -12.82
CA LEU A 148 4.25 -4.85 -13.00
C LEU A 148 3.48 -6.14 -12.72
N ILE A 149 2.74 -6.18 -11.61
CA ILE A 149 1.92 -7.32 -11.20
C ILE A 149 0.88 -7.64 -12.28
N GLU A 150 0.23 -6.63 -12.85
CA GLU A 150 -0.73 -6.79 -13.94
C GLU A 150 -0.09 -7.39 -15.20
N ASN A 151 1.12 -6.96 -15.57
CA ASN A 151 1.84 -7.50 -16.71
C ASN A 151 2.31 -8.96 -16.46
N LEU A 152 2.74 -9.29 -15.25
CA LEU A 152 3.09 -10.65 -14.86
C LEU A 152 1.86 -11.57 -14.87
N ALA A 153 0.69 -11.07 -14.46
CA ALA A 153 -0.55 -11.83 -14.48
C ALA A 153 -0.93 -12.30 -15.90
N GLN A 154 -0.60 -11.51 -16.94
CA GLN A 154 -0.86 -11.89 -18.33
C GLN A 154 -0.17 -13.20 -18.77
N ILE A 155 0.98 -13.52 -18.17
CA ILE A 155 1.77 -14.72 -18.47
C ILE A 155 1.61 -15.82 -17.39
N GLY A 156 0.60 -15.72 -16.53
CA GLY A 156 0.22 -16.78 -15.59
C GLY A 156 0.87 -16.68 -14.19
N TYR A 157 1.35 -15.50 -13.80
CA TYR A 157 1.67 -15.23 -12.40
C TYR A 157 0.42 -14.88 -11.59
N GLU A 158 0.34 -15.42 -10.39
CA GLU A 158 -0.75 -15.22 -9.41
C GLU A 158 -0.19 -15.41 -7.99
N GLU A 159 -1.00 -15.26 -6.95
CA GLU A 159 -0.52 -15.25 -5.55
C GLU A 159 0.20 -16.53 -5.08
N LYS A 160 0.08 -17.65 -5.81
CA LYS A 160 0.82 -18.89 -5.52
C LYS A 160 2.28 -18.85 -5.97
N ASN A 161 2.61 -18.09 -7.03
CA ASN A 161 3.95 -18.02 -7.64
C ASN A 161 4.47 -16.58 -7.78
N LEU A 162 3.73 -15.59 -7.30
CA LEU A 162 4.14 -14.20 -7.18
C LEU A 162 3.92 -13.73 -5.73
N PHE A 163 4.99 -13.35 -5.06
CA PHE A 163 4.97 -12.97 -3.65
C PHE A 163 5.47 -11.55 -3.45
N MET A 164 4.91 -10.87 -2.45
CA MET A 164 5.41 -9.59 -1.95
C MET A 164 5.97 -9.81 -0.54
N ALA A 165 7.29 -9.78 -0.41
CA ALA A 165 8.00 -9.83 0.85
C ALA A 165 8.07 -8.44 1.48
N ALA A 166 6.90 -7.90 1.81
CA ALA A 166 6.80 -6.61 2.49
C ALA A 166 7.34 -6.70 3.92
N TYR A 167 8.03 -5.64 4.33
CA TYR A 167 8.66 -5.54 5.64
C TYR A 167 8.46 -4.15 6.23
N ASP A 168 8.70 -4.04 7.54
CA ASP A 168 8.67 -2.75 8.22
C ASP A 168 9.96 -1.99 7.94
N TRP A 169 9.91 -1.13 6.94
CA TRP A 169 11.05 -0.35 6.46
C TRP A 169 11.55 0.69 7.47
N ARG A 170 10.88 0.87 8.62
CA ARG A 170 11.36 1.72 9.72
C ARG A 170 12.42 1.01 10.57
N LEU A 171 12.30 -0.31 10.68
CA LEU A 171 13.15 -1.12 11.56
C LEU A 171 14.53 -1.32 10.94
N SER A 172 15.53 -1.51 11.79
CA SER A 172 16.85 -1.93 11.35
C SER A 172 16.81 -3.32 10.72
N PHE A 173 17.86 -3.65 9.96
CA PHE A 173 17.97 -4.96 9.33
C PHE A 173 17.86 -6.10 10.35
N GLN A 174 18.58 -6.00 11.48
CA GLN A 174 18.63 -7.05 12.51
C GLN A 174 17.25 -7.28 13.15
N ASN A 175 16.44 -6.23 13.29
CA ASN A 175 15.09 -6.34 13.84
C ASN A 175 14.10 -6.91 12.82
N THR A 176 14.37 -6.73 11.51
CA THR A 176 13.49 -7.18 10.43
C THR A 176 13.80 -8.61 9.95
N GLU A 177 15.08 -8.99 9.90
CA GLU A 177 15.57 -10.26 9.36
C GLU A 177 14.83 -11.47 9.95
N PRO A 178 14.70 -11.66 11.28
CA PRO A 178 14.05 -12.85 11.82
C PRO A 178 12.61 -13.04 11.31
N SER A 179 11.87 -11.93 11.17
CA SER A 179 10.49 -11.95 10.69
C SER A 179 10.40 -12.22 9.19
N LEU A 180 11.26 -11.58 8.39
CA LEU A 180 11.36 -11.81 6.94
C LEU A 180 11.78 -13.24 6.63
N THR A 181 12.84 -13.73 7.28
CA THR A 181 13.36 -15.09 7.12
C THR A 181 12.31 -16.12 7.52
N PHE A 182 11.60 -15.92 8.64
CA PHE A 182 10.49 -16.81 9.02
C PHE A 182 9.37 -16.81 7.99
N ASN A 183 8.94 -15.64 7.50
CA ASN A 183 7.88 -15.53 6.49
C ASN A 183 8.27 -16.17 5.16
N MET A 184 9.50 -15.96 4.69
CA MET A 184 10.01 -16.57 3.46
C MET A 184 10.19 -18.08 3.62
N TYR A 185 10.73 -18.52 4.75
CA TYR A 185 10.97 -19.95 5.01
C TYR A 185 9.66 -20.72 5.18
N SER A 186 8.74 -20.22 6.03
CA SER A 186 7.46 -20.89 6.29
C SER A 186 6.60 -21.04 5.04
N LYS A 187 6.68 -20.09 4.10
CA LYS A 187 5.84 -20.09 2.90
C LYS A 187 6.50 -20.74 1.68
N TYR A 188 7.84 -20.73 1.58
CA TYR A 188 8.55 -21.14 0.36
C TYR A 188 9.75 -22.07 0.61
N GLY A 189 10.09 -22.37 1.87
CA GLY A 189 11.29 -23.12 2.22
C GLY A 189 12.59 -22.39 1.87
N VAL A 190 12.52 -21.08 1.59
CA VAL A 190 13.68 -20.26 1.22
C VAL A 190 14.26 -19.63 2.48
N PHE A 191 15.53 -19.91 2.75
CA PHE A 191 16.28 -19.24 3.80
C PHE A 191 16.79 -17.91 3.26
N TRP A 192 16.34 -16.80 3.84
CA TRP A 192 16.91 -15.49 3.56
C TRP A 192 17.92 -15.16 4.63
N LYS A 193 19.16 -14.96 4.21
CA LYS A 193 20.25 -14.43 5.02
C LYS A 193 20.96 -13.43 4.11
N ALA A 194 20.96 -12.15 4.46
CA ALA A 194 21.80 -11.22 3.74
C ALA A 194 23.25 -11.50 4.14
N ASP A 195 24.15 -11.55 3.17
CA ASP A 195 25.57 -11.60 3.47
C ASP A 195 25.95 -10.30 4.20
N GLU A 196 26.59 -10.43 5.36
CA GLU A 196 27.13 -9.28 6.10
C GLU A 196 28.16 -8.59 5.20
N VAL A 197 27.92 -7.33 4.81
CA VAL A 197 28.87 -6.47 4.08
C VAL A 197 29.71 -5.69 5.07
#